data_AF-A0A843JZ12-F1
#
_entry.id   AF-A0A843JZ12-F1
#
_cell.length_a   1.000
_cell.length_b   1.000
_cell.length_c   1.000
_cell.angle_alpha   90.00
_cell.angle_beta   90.00
_cell.angle_gamma   90.00
#
_symmetry.space_group_name_H-M   'P 1'
#
loop_
_entity.id
_entity.type
_entity.pdbx_description
1 polymer ?
#
loop_
_entity_poly.entity_id
_entity_poly.type
_entity_poly.pdbx_seq_one_letter_code
_entity_poly.pdbx_strand_id
1 'polypeptide(L)'
;MKDTQILLTQKDFNKLKNEVKKAKEQGKQIIYFSEDDELNRKVIEKLEISVLLLTLNQRKDFQKQRNSGFNQVMARTMNKKRIYLGINLDEIIEETNYKKKSEIFARIRQNIEICNKNKVAMKFIALKEKNKRNVYDLKSLGLVLGMPTWMTKQF
;
A
#
# COMPACT_ATOMS: atom_id res chain seq x y z
N MET A 1 2.95 -24.14 -5.69
CA MET A 1 1.92 -23.44 -4.89
C MET A 1 1.32 -22.36 -5.78
N LYS A 2 0.01 -22.37 -6.07
CA LYS A 2 -0.61 -21.40 -7.00
C LYS A 2 -0.37 -19.98 -6.45
N ASP A 3 0.23 -19.12 -7.25
CA ASP A 3 0.39 -17.70 -6.90
C ASP A 3 -0.98 -17.12 -6.57
N THR A 4 -1.21 -16.95 -5.27
CA THR A 4 -2.49 -16.50 -4.70
C THR A 4 -2.62 -14.98 -4.85
N GLN A 5 -1.58 -14.31 -5.37
CA GLN A 5 -1.48 -12.87 -5.52
C GLN A 5 -1.15 -12.52 -6.98
N ILE A 6 -1.78 -11.49 -7.51
CA ILE A 6 -1.43 -10.87 -8.80
C ILE A 6 -1.07 -9.40 -8.54
N LEU A 7 0.12 -9.00 -9.00
CA LEU A 7 0.53 -7.60 -9.08
C LEU A 7 0.07 -7.01 -10.40
N LEU A 8 -0.72 -5.94 -10.35
CA LEU A 8 -1.17 -5.18 -11.52
C LEU A 8 -0.55 -3.80 -11.52
N THR A 9 0.16 -3.45 -12.59
CA THR A 9 0.85 -2.15 -12.78
C THR A 9 0.34 -1.36 -13.98
N GLN A 10 -0.79 -1.78 -14.55
CA GLN A 10 -1.31 -1.25 -15.80
C GLN A 10 -1.76 0.20 -15.67
N LYS A 11 -1.29 1.07 -16.58
CA LYS A 11 -1.63 2.51 -16.62
C LYS A 11 -2.98 2.78 -17.28
N ASP A 12 -3.39 1.93 -18.23
CA ASP A 12 -4.67 2.05 -18.91
C ASP A 12 -5.80 1.45 -18.04
N PHE A 13 -6.74 2.31 -17.64
CA PHE A 13 -7.87 1.95 -16.79
C PHE A 13 -8.78 0.88 -17.42
N ASN A 14 -8.99 0.89 -18.75
CA ASN A 14 -9.89 -0.05 -19.41
C ASN A 14 -9.28 -1.46 -19.43
N LYS A 15 -7.98 -1.55 -19.70
CA LYS A 15 -7.23 -2.81 -19.64
C LYS A 15 -7.17 -3.34 -18.21
N LEU A 16 -6.88 -2.47 -17.25
CA LEU A 16 -6.86 -2.81 -15.83
C LEU A 16 -8.19 -3.37 -15.35
N LYS A 17 -9.33 -2.80 -15.79
CA LYS A 17 -10.66 -3.30 -15.45
C LYS A 17 -10.87 -4.75 -15.90
N ASN A 18 -10.38 -5.11 -17.09
CA ASN A 18 -10.48 -6.48 -17.62
C ASN A 18 -9.55 -7.44 -16.87
N GLU A 19 -8.34 -7.02 -16.53
CA GLU A 19 -7.39 -7.80 -15.73
C GLU A 19 -7.92 -8.07 -14.32
N VAL A 20 -8.51 -7.07 -13.67
CA VAL A 20 -9.15 -7.19 -12.35
C VAL A 20 -10.30 -8.20 -12.38
N LYS A 21 -11.14 -8.16 -13.42
CA LYS A 21 -12.23 -9.14 -13.59
C LYS A 21 -11.70 -10.57 -13.71
N LYS A 22 -10.71 -10.80 -14.58
CA LYS A 22 -10.08 -12.12 -14.76
C LYS A 22 -9.43 -12.62 -13.48
N ALA A 23 -8.73 -11.74 -12.75
CA ALA A 23 -8.08 -12.09 -11.49
C ALA A 23 -9.11 -12.45 -10.40
N LYS A 24 -10.25 -11.76 -10.37
CA LYS A 24 -11.37 -12.05 -9.47
C LYS A 24 -12.01 -13.40 -9.76
N GLU A 25 -12.24 -13.73 -11.03
CA GLU A 25 -12.77 -15.05 -11.45
C GLU A 25 -11.85 -16.19 -11.01
N GLN A 26 -10.54 -15.93 -10.95
CA GLN A 26 -9.54 -16.89 -10.46
C GLN A 26 -9.41 -16.93 -8.93
N GLY A 27 -10.17 -16.10 -8.20
CA GLY A 27 -10.12 -16.03 -6.74
C GLY A 27 -8.80 -15.52 -6.16
N LYS A 28 -8.00 -14.78 -6.95
CA LYS A 28 -6.69 -14.30 -6.53
C LYS A 28 -6.77 -12.95 -5.83
N GLN A 29 -5.88 -12.71 -4.88
CA GLN A 29 -5.72 -11.43 -4.21
C GLN A 29 -5.07 -10.43 -5.17
N ILE A 30 -5.71 -9.28 -5.38
CA ILE A 30 -5.27 -8.28 -6.35
C ILE A 30 -4.49 -7.19 -5.62
N ILE A 31 -3.20 -7.08 -5.93
CA ILE A 31 -2.32 -6.01 -5.46
C ILE A 31 -2.15 -5.04 -6.63
N TYR A 32 -2.67 -3.83 -6.48
CA TYR A 32 -2.52 -2.78 -7.48
C TYR A 32 -1.41 -1.82 -7.11
N PHE A 33 -0.62 -1.43 -8.09
CA PHE A 33 0.49 -0.51 -7.94
C PHE A 33 0.49 0.51 -9.09
N SER A 34 0.59 1.79 -8.77
CA SER A 34 0.80 2.87 -9.74
C SER A 34 1.37 4.11 -9.07
N GLU A 35 2.18 4.85 -9.81
CA GLU A 35 2.74 6.15 -9.40
C GLU A 35 1.76 7.31 -9.61
N ASP A 36 0.67 7.08 -10.35
CA ASP A 36 -0.34 8.10 -10.67
C ASP A 36 -1.45 8.14 -9.60
N ASP A 37 -1.50 9.24 -8.85
CA ASP A 37 -2.46 9.46 -7.77
C ASP A 37 -3.92 9.58 -8.25
N GLU A 38 -4.15 10.16 -9.42
CA GLU A 38 -5.51 10.26 -9.98
C GLU A 38 -6.02 8.89 -10.41
N LEU A 39 -5.15 8.11 -11.05
CA LEU A 39 -5.47 6.74 -11.42
C LEU A 39 -5.70 5.88 -10.18
N ASN A 40 -4.86 6.01 -9.14
CA ASN A 40 -5.02 5.32 -7.86
C ASN A 40 -6.39 5.60 -7.24
N ARG A 41 -6.81 6.88 -7.20
CA ARG A 41 -8.13 7.26 -6.70
C ARG A 41 -9.26 6.62 -7.52
N LYS A 42 -9.17 6.69 -8.85
CA LYS A 42 -10.17 6.09 -9.76
C LYS A 42 -10.26 4.57 -9.60
N VAL A 43 -9.14 3.90 -9.36
CA VAL A 43 -9.07 2.45 -9.12
C VAL A 43 -9.73 2.09 -7.79
N ILE A 44 -9.41 2.78 -6.69
CA ILE A 44 -10.09 2.58 -5.40
C ILE A 44 -11.60 2.79 -5.56
N GLU A 45 -12.02 3.83 -6.28
CA GLU A 45 -13.44 4.18 -6.43
C GLU A 45 -14.22 3.21 -7.33
N LYS A 46 -13.63 2.70 -8.42
CA LYS A 46 -14.38 1.95 -9.45
C LYS A 46 -14.06 0.46 -9.52
N LEU A 47 -12.91 0.02 -9.03
CA LEU A 47 -12.49 -1.37 -9.10
C LEU A 47 -12.57 -2.05 -7.73
N GLU A 48 -12.52 -3.38 -7.75
CA GLU A 48 -12.49 -4.24 -6.57
C GLU A 48 -11.11 -4.85 -6.44
N ILE A 49 -10.19 -4.09 -5.85
CA ILE A 49 -8.83 -4.53 -5.55
C ILE A 49 -8.74 -4.93 -4.08
N SER A 50 -7.79 -5.81 -3.74
CA SER A 50 -7.58 -6.22 -2.35
C SER A 50 -6.60 -5.28 -1.64
N VAL A 51 -5.52 -4.89 -2.31
CA VAL A 51 -4.45 -4.06 -1.75
C VAL A 51 -4.06 -2.97 -2.73
N LEU A 52 -3.94 -1.73 -2.25
CA LEU A 52 -3.28 -0.66 -2.97
C LEU A 52 -1.85 -0.48 -2.44
N LEU A 53 -0.85 -0.74 -3.27
CA LEU A 53 0.56 -0.56 -2.94
C LEU A 53 1.03 0.85 -3.35
N LEU A 54 1.56 1.62 -2.41
CA LEU A 54 2.07 2.97 -2.67
C LEU A 54 3.59 3.03 -2.70
N THR A 55 4.12 3.77 -3.68
CA THR A 55 5.52 4.21 -3.73
C THR A 55 5.71 5.51 -2.98
N LEU A 56 6.71 5.55 -2.10
CA LEU A 56 7.00 6.71 -1.26
C LEU A 56 8.35 7.36 -1.58
N ASN A 57 9.30 6.68 -2.22
CA ASN A 57 10.67 7.19 -2.39
C ASN A 57 10.84 8.40 -3.34
N GLN A 58 9.95 8.60 -4.31
CA GLN A 58 10.10 9.60 -5.39
C GLN A 58 9.23 10.85 -5.23
N ARG A 59 8.55 11.00 -4.09
CA ARG A 59 7.61 12.11 -3.90
C ARG A 59 8.32 13.36 -3.38
N LYS A 60 7.86 14.53 -3.83
CA LYS A 60 8.26 15.83 -3.28
C LYS A 60 7.20 16.30 -2.29
N ASP A 61 7.63 16.64 -1.08
CA ASP A 61 6.74 17.15 -0.04
C ASP A 61 6.21 18.55 -0.40
N PHE A 62 5.01 18.85 0.07
CA PHE A 62 4.41 20.17 -0.04
C PHE A 62 4.92 21.05 1.11
N GLN A 63 4.79 22.38 0.96
CA GLN A 63 5.28 23.34 1.94
C GLN A 63 4.75 23.12 3.37
N LYS A 64 3.53 22.59 3.52
CA LYS A 64 2.85 22.39 4.82
C LYS A 64 2.66 20.93 5.22
N GLN A 65 2.91 19.99 4.31
CA GLN A 65 2.60 18.57 4.55
C GLN A 65 3.46 17.65 3.69
N ARG A 66 3.72 16.45 4.22
CA ARG A 66 4.38 15.38 3.48
C ARG A 66 3.46 14.85 2.38
N ASN A 67 4.03 14.59 1.22
CA ASN A 67 3.31 14.02 0.09
C ASN A 67 3.50 12.51 0.06
N SER A 68 2.49 11.76 0.50
CA SER A 68 2.47 10.29 0.45
C SER A 68 1.56 9.72 -0.65
N GLY A 69 0.86 10.58 -1.42
CA GLY A 69 -0.16 10.15 -2.39
C GLY A 69 -1.42 9.57 -1.76
N PHE A 70 -1.56 9.72 -0.44
CA PHE A 70 -2.65 9.14 0.31
C PHE A 70 -3.29 10.21 1.19
N ASN A 71 -4.62 10.22 1.19
CA ASN A 71 -5.40 11.19 1.94
C ASN A 71 -6.59 10.53 2.64
N GLN A 72 -7.29 11.32 3.46
CA GLN A 72 -8.43 10.83 4.23
C GLN A 72 -9.62 10.40 3.34
N VAL A 73 -9.80 11.03 2.17
CA VAL A 73 -10.89 10.68 1.24
C VAL A 73 -10.67 9.27 0.69
N MET A 74 -9.46 8.97 0.22
CA MET A 74 -9.07 7.64 -0.23
C MET A 74 -9.22 6.61 0.90
N ALA A 75 -8.77 6.94 2.11
CA ALA A 75 -8.90 6.07 3.27
C ALA A 75 -10.37 5.71 3.57
N ARG A 76 -11.29 6.68 3.53
CA ARG A 76 -12.72 6.41 3.73
C ARG A 76 -13.30 5.48 2.67
N THR A 77 -12.93 5.69 1.40
CA THR A 77 -13.38 4.83 0.30
C THR A 77 -12.82 3.42 0.43
N MET A 78 -11.54 3.30 0.81
CA MET A 78 -10.89 2.00 1.04
C MET A 78 -11.55 1.24 2.19
N ASN A 79 -11.87 1.91 3.31
CA ASN A 79 -12.55 1.25 4.42
C ASN A 79 -13.93 0.71 4.01
N LYS A 80 -14.73 1.51 3.29
CA LYS A 80 -16.05 1.08 2.79
C LYS A 80 -15.96 -0.17 1.90
N LYS A 81 -14.91 -0.26 1.09
CA LYS A 81 -14.66 -1.38 0.18
C LYS A 81 -13.79 -2.50 0.75
N ARG A 82 -13.36 -2.39 2.02
CA ARG A 82 -12.45 -3.33 2.70
C ARG A 82 -11.13 -3.54 1.94
N ILE A 83 -10.57 -2.47 1.40
CA ILE A 83 -9.28 -2.47 0.69
C ILE A 83 -8.17 -2.17 1.70
N TYR A 84 -7.09 -2.94 1.66
CA TYR A 84 -5.90 -2.73 2.49
C TYR A 84 -4.94 -1.74 1.85
N LEU A 85 -4.23 -0.95 2.67
CA LEU A 85 -3.12 -0.12 2.21
C LEU A 85 -1.80 -0.90 2.32
N GLY A 86 -1.14 -1.10 1.19
CA GLY A 86 0.15 -1.75 1.06
C GLY A 86 1.31 -0.76 1.21
N ILE A 87 2.26 -1.09 2.07
CA ILE A 87 3.57 -0.44 2.15
C ILE A 87 4.57 -1.31 1.42
N ASN A 88 5.31 -0.74 0.47
CA ASN A 88 6.38 -1.42 -0.22
C ASN A 88 7.59 -1.61 0.71
N LEU A 89 7.85 -2.84 1.12
CA LEU A 89 8.98 -3.16 2.02
C LEU A 89 10.32 -3.10 1.28
N ASP A 90 10.33 -3.35 -0.03
CA ASP A 90 11.55 -3.29 -0.83
C ASP A 90 12.13 -1.88 -0.83
N GLU A 91 11.27 -0.86 -0.90
CA GLU A 91 11.68 0.55 -0.80
C GLU A 91 12.40 0.87 0.51
N ILE A 92 11.97 0.25 1.62
CA ILE A 92 12.58 0.50 2.93
C ILE A 92 13.94 -0.21 3.04
N ILE A 93 14.01 -1.47 2.56
CA ILE A 93 15.19 -2.31 2.70
C ILE A 93 16.30 -1.85 1.75
N GLU A 94 15.96 -1.54 0.50
CA GLU A 94 16.93 -1.25 -0.55
C GLU A 94 17.39 0.21 -0.60
N GLU A 95 16.67 1.13 0.06
CA GLU A 95 17.11 2.52 0.15
C GLU A 95 18.37 2.62 1.01
N THR A 96 19.48 2.95 0.35
CA THR A 96 20.81 3.11 0.95
C THR A 96 21.02 4.53 1.47
N ASN A 97 20.31 5.52 0.94
CA ASN A 97 20.41 6.90 1.39
C ASN A 97 19.58 7.11 2.67
N TYR A 98 20.25 7.32 3.80
CA TYR A 98 19.62 7.54 5.10
C TYR A 98 18.62 8.69 5.13
N LYS A 99 18.86 9.77 4.35
CA LYS A 99 17.93 10.91 4.26
C LYS A 99 16.64 10.50 3.57
N LYS A 100 16.72 9.84 2.42
CA LYS A 100 15.53 9.34 1.71
C LYS A 100 14.78 8.30 2.54
N LYS A 101 15.52 7.43 3.22
CA LYS A 101 14.94 6.41 4.11
C LYS A 101 14.17 7.03 5.26
N SER A 102 14.68 8.10 5.87
CA SER A 102 13.95 8.80 6.93
C SER A 102 12.69 9.49 6.40
N GLU A 103 12.72 10.07 5.19
CA GLU A 103 11.55 10.64 4.51
C GLU A 103 10.47 9.57 4.25
N ILE A 104 10.87 8.38 3.77
CA ILE A 104 9.97 7.22 3.59
C ILE A 104 9.30 6.85 4.92
N PHE A 105 10.06 6.69 6.01
CA PHE A 105 9.49 6.40 7.32
C PHE A 105 8.54 7.50 7.81
N ALA A 106 8.88 8.76 7.58
CA ALA A 106 8.04 9.90 7.94
C ALA A 106 6.69 9.87 7.19
N ARG A 107 6.68 9.46 5.91
CA ARG A 107 5.46 9.28 5.10
C ARG A 107 4.66 8.04 5.53
N ILE A 108 5.33 6.93 5.88
CA ILE A 108 4.67 5.74 6.42
C ILE A 108 3.95 6.08 7.73
N ARG A 109 4.60 6.80 8.65
CA ARG A 109 3.99 7.26 9.91
C ARG A 109 2.73 8.08 9.67
N GLN A 110 2.78 9.03 8.74
CA GLN A 110 1.61 9.82 8.35
C GLN A 110 0.48 8.94 7.80
N ASN A 111 0.80 7.96 6.94
CA ASN A 111 -0.18 7.03 6.42
C ASN A 111 -0.80 6.17 7.52
N ILE A 112 -0.01 5.72 8.50
CA ILE A 112 -0.50 4.98 9.68
C ILE A 112 -1.51 5.82 10.46
N GLU A 113 -1.23 7.11 10.69
CA GLU A 113 -2.18 8.00 11.38
C GLU A 113 -3.50 8.16 10.60
N ILE A 114 -3.42 8.38 9.28
CA ILE A 114 -4.60 8.51 8.42
C ILE A 114 -5.41 7.21 8.42
N CYS A 115 -4.74 6.06 8.29
CA CYS A 115 -5.36 4.74 8.32
C CYS A 115 -5.99 4.45 9.67
N ASN A 116 -5.31 4.76 10.78
CA ASN A 116 -5.83 4.54 12.13
C ASN A 116 -7.09 5.38 12.40
N LYS A 117 -7.10 6.64 11.96
CA LYS A 117 -8.28 7.52 12.06
C LYS A 117 -9.47 7.00 11.24
N ASN A 118 -9.22 6.43 10.07
CA ASN A 118 -10.27 5.95 9.15
C ASN A 118 -10.53 4.45 9.24
N LYS A 119 -9.93 3.74 10.20
CA LYS A 119 -10.03 2.28 10.42
C LYS A 119 -9.67 1.44 9.19
N VAL A 120 -8.71 1.92 8.39
CA VAL A 120 -8.15 1.17 7.26
C VAL A 120 -7.00 0.32 7.76
N ALA A 121 -6.98 -0.96 7.38
CA ALA A 121 -5.89 -1.85 7.70
C ALA A 121 -4.73 -1.72 6.71
N MET A 122 -3.51 -1.97 7.20
CA MET A 122 -2.27 -1.85 6.43
C MET A 122 -1.53 -3.18 6.37
N LYS A 123 -0.79 -3.39 5.28
CA LYS A 123 0.08 -4.57 5.09
C LYS A 123 1.41 -4.16 4.49
N PHE A 124 2.48 -4.86 4.85
CA PHE A 124 3.79 -4.76 4.21
C PHE A 124 3.83 -5.78 3.08
N ILE A 125 4.22 -5.33 1.90
CA ILE A 125 4.36 -6.17 0.71
C ILE A 125 5.81 -6.08 0.26
N ALA A 126 6.48 -7.23 0.14
CA ALA A 126 7.77 -7.35 -0.54
C ALA A 126 7.52 -7.93 -1.94
N LEU A 127 7.98 -7.25 -2.98
CA LEU A 127 7.93 -7.74 -4.36
C LEU A 127 9.13 -8.65 -4.64
N LYS A 128 10.27 -8.44 -3.97
CA LYS A 128 11.46 -9.26 -4.12
C LYS A 128 11.53 -10.37 -3.07
N GLU A 129 11.81 -11.60 -3.52
CA GLU A 129 11.89 -12.77 -2.63
C GLU A 129 12.88 -12.59 -1.48
N LYS A 130 14.07 -12.04 -1.77
CA LYS A 130 15.14 -11.75 -0.77
C LYS A 130 14.70 -10.82 0.38
N ASN A 131 13.67 -10.02 0.14
CA ASN A 131 13.18 -9.00 1.07
C ASN A 131 11.93 -9.47 1.82
N LYS A 132 11.43 -10.69 1.54
CA LYS A 132 10.44 -11.30 2.39
C LYS A 132 11.00 -11.46 3.81
N ARG A 133 10.13 -11.18 4.78
CA ARG A 133 10.44 -11.27 6.21
C ARG A 133 9.36 -12.06 6.90
N ASN A 134 9.69 -12.58 8.07
CA ASN A 134 8.73 -13.30 8.88
C ASN A 134 7.62 -12.33 9.35
N VAL A 135 6.42 -12.84 9.51
CA VAL A 135 5.26 -12.12 10.04
C VAL A 135 5.58 -11.45 11.39
N TYR A 136 6.37 -12.08 12.25
CA TYR A 136 6.78 -11.49 13.53
C TYR A 136 7.64 -10.24 13.36
N ASP A 137 8.58 -10.24 12.42
CA ASP A 137 9.44 -9.07 12.13
C ASP A 137 8.60 -7.92 11.57
N LEU A 138 7.66 -8.24 10.69
CA LEU A 138 6.74 -7.25 10.11
C LEU A 138 5.83 -6.63 11.17
N LYS A 139 5.34 -7.43 12.12
CA LYS A 139 4.56 -6.94 13.27
C LYS A 139 5.39 -6.01 14.13
N SER A 140 6.61 -6.40 14.47
CA SER A 140 7.54 -5.58 15.26
C SER A 140 7.87 -4.27 14.55
N LEU A 141 8.16 -4.30 13.25
CA LEU A 141 8.40 -3.11 12.44
C LEU A 141 7.16 -2.19 12.43
N GLY A 142 5.97 -2.75 12.22
CA GLY A 142 4.72 -2.01 12.27
C GLY A 142 4.53 -1.27 13.60
N LEU A 143 4.77 -1.96 14.73
CA LEU A 143 4.68 -1.36 16.07
C LEU A 143 5.67 -0.22 16.26
N VAL A 144 6.93 -0.37 15.84
CA VAL A 144 7.97 0.68 15.90
C VAL A 144 7.61 1.90 15.05
N LEU A 145 6.92 1.68 13.93
CA LEU A 145 6.43 2.75 13.07
C LEU A 145 5.13 3.39 13.60
N GLY A 146 4.58 2.92 14.71
CA GLY A 146 3.39 3.49 15.36
C GLY A 146 2.07 2.86 14.93
N MET A 147 2.09 1.67 14.30
CA MET A 147 0.85 0.95 14.01
C MET A 147 0.19 0.48 15.30
N PRO A 148 -1.13 0.66 15.46
CA PRO A 148 -1.86 0.12 16.61
C PRO A 148 -1.96 -1.41 16.51
N THR A 149 -2.10 -2.07 17.67
CA THR A 149 -2.11 -3.54 17.76
C THR A 149 -3.22 -4.21 16.94
N TRP A 150 -4.38 -3.57 16.78
CA TRP A 150 -5.46 -4.11 15.95
C TRP A 150 -5.09 -4.18 14.46
N MET A 151 -4.23 -3.28 14.00
CA MET A 151 -3.75 -3.23 12.61
C MET A 151 -2.67 -4.29 12.38
N THR A 152 -1.80 -4.51 13.37
CA THR A 152 -0.74 -5.52 13.26
C THR A 152 -1.23 -6.96 13.47
N LYS A 153 -2.45 -7.18 13.95
CA LYS A 153 -3.06 -8.52 13.99
C LYS A 153 -3.39 -9.10 12.60
N GLN A 154 -3.44 -8.26 11.56
CA GLN A 154 -3.93 -8.64 10.23
C GLN A 154 -2.84 -9.10 9.25
N PHE A 155 -1.61 -9.24 9.74
CA PHE A 155 -0.47 -9.83 9.03
C PHE A 155 -0.48 -11.35 9.14
#